data_AF-A0A7K3ZNB4-F1
#
_entry.id   AF-A0A7K3ZNB4-F1
#
_cell.length_a   1.000
_cell.length_b   1.000
_cell.length_c   1.000
_cell.angle_alpha   90.00
_cell.angle_beta   90.00
_cell.angle_gamma   90.00
#
_symmetry.space_group_name_H-M   'P 1'
#
loop_
_entity.id
_entity.type
_entity.pdbx_description
1 polymer ?
#
loop_
_entity_poly.entity_id
_entity_poly.type
_entity_poly.pdbx_seq_one_letter_code
_entity_poly.pdbx_strand_id
1 'polypeptide(L)'
;MQSGVENISALVEELGLRSKAVYLPSSITGDKPKALIPLESNFELNSKVLPKRLIVKFGPKPDAMGLLVVTPGSAVSGMAEAKADYSAGDLESAVSSVLSGSINLADGARVTLDADIVRVEVSNPRLENKKMWVYESLGTPIASIVASVVAEVSGKPIQISNERVSRGKCFIELKMVELSP
;
A
#
# COMPACT_ATOMS: atom_id res chain seq x y z
N MET A 1 10.22 5.68 -12.91
CA MET A 1 8.95 5.52 -12.15
C MET A 1 7.75 5.97 -12.97
N GLN A 2 7.78 7.17 -13.56
CA GLN A 2 6.64 7.77 -14.25
C GLN A 2 5.99 6.86 -15.32
N SER A 3 6.76 6.33 -16.27
CA SER A 3 6.21 5.49 -17.36
C SER A 3 5.54 4.19 -16.87
N GLY A 4 5.98 3.63 -15.74
CA GLY A 4 5.34 2.44 -15.16
C GLY A 4 3.97 2.77 -14.56
N VAL A 5 3.86 3.93 -13.91
CA VAL A 5 2.59 4.42 -13.35
C VAL A 5 1.63 4.83 -14.46
N GLU A 6 2.12 5.43 -15.54
CA GLU A 6 1.32 5.76 -16.74
C GLU A 6 0.74 4.50 -17.39
N ASN A 7 1.54 3.44 -17.55
CA ASN A 7 1.07 2.16 -18.09
C ASN A 7 0.01 1.49 -17.20
N ILE A 8 0.21 1.50 -15.87
CA ILE A 8 -0.80 0.96 -14.94
C ILE A 8 -2.05 1.83 -14.95
N SER A 9 -1.91 3.16 -15.05
CA SER A 9 -3.04 4.07 -15.15
C SER A 9 -3.90 3.78 -16.37
N ALA A 10 -3.27 3.57 -17.54
CA ALA A 10 -3.98 3.20 -18.75
C ALA A 10 -4.74 1.87 -18.59
N LEU A 11 -4.14 0.86 -17.96
CA LEU A 11 -4.80 -0.42 -17.69
C LEU A 11 -5.99 -0.30 -16.72
N VAL A 12 -5.81 0.44 -15.64
CA VAL A 12 -6.86 0.66 -14.63
C VAL A 12 -8.04 1.44 -15.23
N GLU A 13 -7.74 2.43 -16.06
CA GLU A 13 -8.74 3.23 -16.77
C GLU A 13 -9.50 2.41 -17.82
N GLU A 14 -8.79 1.64 -18.64
CA GLU A 14 -9.40 0.76 -19.67
C GLU A 14 -10.33 -0.29 -19.06
N LEU A 15 -9.96 -0.83 -17.89
CA LEU A 15 -10.76 -1.79 -17.15
C LEU A 15 -11.86 -1.14 -16.30
N GLY A 16 -11.97 0.19 -16.30
CA GLY A 16 -12.98 0.94 -15.56
C GLY A 16 -12.88 0.79 -14.04
N LEU A 17 -11.70 0.47 -13.52
CA LEU A 17 -11.51 0.13 -12.12
C LEU A 17 -11.59 1.38 -11.23
N ARG A 18 -12.37 1.25 -10.15
CA ARG A 18 -12.59 2.30 -9.13
C ARG A 18 -12.39 1.82 -7.70
N SER A 19 -12.05 0.54 -7.53
CA SER A 19 -11.77 -0.05 -6.23
C SER A 19 -10.50 0.56 -5.64
N LYS A 20 -10.44 0.61 -4.30
CA LYS A 20 -9.20 0.94 -3.60
C LYS A 20 -8.30 -0.29 -3.64
N ALA A 21 -7.01 -0.06 -3.84
CA ALA A 21 -6.04 -1.13 -3.83
C ALA A 21 -5.76 -1.62 -2.39
N VAL A 22 -5.46 -2.90 -2.27
CA VAL A 22 -5.05 -3.54 -1.03
C VAL A 22 -3.57 -3.89 -1.13
N TYR A 23 -2.76 -3.27 -0.28
CA TYR A 23 -1.34 -3.49 -0.12
C TYR A 23 -1.12 -4.78 0.66
N LEU A 24 -0.41 -5.71 0.04
CA LEU A 24 -0.16 -7.05 0.57
C LEU A 24 1.32 -7.19 0.93
N PRO A 25 1.62 -7.76 2.12
CA PRO A 25 2.99 -8.08 2.51
C PRO A 25 3.60 -9.20 1.64
N SER A 26 4.91 -9.27 1.67
CA SER A 26 5.78 -10.26 1.04
C SER A 26 5.44 -11.68 1.47
N SER A 27 4.93 -11.86 2.70
CA SER A 27 4.42 -13.14 3.20
C SER A 27 3.22 -13.67 2.41
N ILE A 28 2.40 -12.78 1.83
CA ILE A 28 1.24 -13.13 0.99
C ILE A 28 1.61 -13.19 -0.49
N THR A 29 2.50 -12.31 -0.96
CA THR A 29 2.88 -12.23 -2.39
C THR A 29 4.02 -13.18 -2.77
N GLY A 30 4.75 -13.68 -1.77
CA GLY A 30 5.85 -14.63 -1.87
C GLY A 30 7.18 -14.08 -2.39
N ASP A 31 7.35 -12.75 -2.47
CA ASP A 31 8.62 -12.13 -2.89
C ASP A 31 8.85 -10.72 -2.32
N LYS A 32 7.89 -9.81 -2.51
CA LYS A 32 7.98 -8.39 -2.12
C LYS A 32 6.58 -7.81 -1.96
N PRO A 33 6.39 -6.74 -1.18
CA PRO A 33 5.07 -6.15 -1.05
C PRO A 33 4.54 -5.70 -2.41
N LYS A 34 3.26 -5.96 -2.67
CA LYS A 34 2.56 -5.59 -3.91
C LYS A 34 1.19 -5.02 -3.58
N ALA A 35 0.59 -4.29 -4.50
CA ALA A 35 -0.80 -3.87 -4.37
C ALA A 35 -1.70 -4.74 -5.24
N LEU A 36 -2.81 -5.18 -4.69
CA LEU A 36 -3.88 -5.85 -5.41
C LEU A 36 -4.99 -4.84 -5.67
N ILE A 37 -5.34 -4.64 -6.93
CA ILE A 37 -6.49 -3.82 -7.35
C ILE A 37 -7.62 -4.80 -7.71
N PRO A 38 -8.64 -4.95 -6.85
CA PRO A 38 -9.75 -5.87 -7.13
C PRO A 38 -10.58 -5.39 -8.32
N LEU A 39 -11.09 -6.30 -9.15
CA LEU A 39 -12.02 -5.93 -10.23
C LEU A 39 -13.39 -5.50 -9.69
N GLU A 40 -13.75 -5.95 -8.49
CA GLU A 40 -14.99 -5.63 -7.78
C GLU A 40 -14.74 -4.84 -6.49
N SER A 41 -15.78 -4.22 -5.93
CA SER A 41 -15.65 -3.42 -4.70
C SER A 41 -15.64 -4.27 -3.41
N ASN A 42 -16.20 -5.48 -3.45
CA ASN A 42 -16.28 -6.36 -2.28
C ASN A 42 -15.03 -7.23 -2.17
N PHE A 43 -14.05 -6.75 -1.42
CA PHE A 43 -12.80 -7.45 -1.23
C PHE A 43 -12.88 -8.43 -0.04
N GLU A 44 -12.70 -9.71 -0.33
CA GLU A 44 -12.55 -10.80 0.65
C GLU A 44 -11.32 -11.63 0.27
N LEU A 45 -10.21 -11.46 1.01
CA LEU A 45 -9.00 -12.21 0.78
C LEU A 45 -9.03 -13.51 1.59
N ASN A 46 -9.09 -14.64 0.90
CA ASN A 46 -9.07 -15.98 1.51
C ASN A 46 -7.71 -16.69 1.28
N SER A 47 -6.89 -16.22 0.33
CA SER A 47 -5.60 -16.86 0.06
C SER A 47 -4.49 -16.36 0.99
N LYS A 48 -3.77 -17.32 1.58
CA LYS A 48 -2.51 -17.05 2.31
C LYS A 48 -1.34 -16.74 1.37
N VAL A 49 -1.38 -17.21 0.13
CA VAL A 49 -0.33 -16.96 -0.89
C VAL A 49 -0.95 -16.73 -2.25
N LEU A 50 -0.65 -15.60 -2.88
CA LEU A 50 -1.14 -15.30 -4.23
C LEU A 50 -0.19 -15.81 -5.32
N PRO A 51 -0.72 -16.25 -6.47
CA PRO A 51 0.10 -16.55 -7.63
C PRO A 51 0.90 -15.33 -8.09
N LYS A 52 2.15 -15.53 -8.51
CA LYS A 52 3.03 -14.48 -9.04
C LYS A 52 2.66 -14.11 -10.48
N ARG A 53 1.46 -13.57 -10.69
CA ARG A 53 0.91 -13.17 -12.00
C ARG A 53 0.32 -11.77 -11.89
N LEU A 54 0.15 -11.10 -13.04
CA LEU A 54 -0.52 -9.80 -13.08
C LEU A 54 -2.00 -9.94 -12.74
N ILE A 55 -2.69 -10.94 -13.31
CA ILE A 55 -4.09 -11.24 -13.02
C ILE A 55 -4.14 -12.41 -12.04
N VAL A 56 -4.78 -12.22 -10.89
CA VAL A 56 -4.82 -13.22 -9.81
C VAL A 56 -6.24 -13.42 -9.30
N LYS A 57 -6.56 -14.67 -8.95
CA LYS A 57 -7.73 -15.01 -8.15
C LYS A 57 -7.34 -14.92 -6.68
N PHE A 58 -8.06 -14.12 -5.90
CA PHE A 58 -7.75 -13.84 -4.49
C PHE A 58 -8.78 -14.38 -3.48
N GLY A 59 -9.97 -14.75 -3.96
CA GLY A 59 -11.06 -15.26 -3.13
C GLY A 59 -11.77 -16.47 -3.76
N PRO A 60 -12.73 -17.07 -3.05
CA PRO A 60 -13.44 -18.26 -3.53
C PRO A 60 -14.42 -17.95 -4.66
N LYS A 61 -15.00 -16.74 -4.65
CA LYS A 61 -16.01 -16.31 -5.63
C LYS A 61 -15.42 -16.31 -7.06
N PRO A 62 -16.21 -16.64 -8.09
CA PRO A 62 -15.72 -16.71 -9.48
C PRO A 62 -15.10 -15.39 -9.98
N ASP A 63 -15.60 -14.28 -9.48
CA ASP A 63 -15.28 -12.89 -9.80
C ASP A 63 -14.28 -12.25 -8.83
N ALA A 64 -13.80 -12.99 -7.81
CA ALA A 64 -12.75 -12.55 -6.88
C ALA A 64 -11.37 -12.54 -7.56
N MET A 65 -11.25 -11.69 -8.57
CA MET A 65 -10.14 -11.51 -9.49
C MET A 65 -9.63 -10.08 -9.38
N GLY A 66 -8.32 -9.88 -9.52
CA GLY A 66 -7.71 -8.55 -9.44
C GLY A 66 -6.37 -8.45 -10.14
N LEU A 67 -5.88 -7.21 -10.25
CA LEU A 67 -4.55 -6.90 -10.75
C LEU A 67 -3.56 -6.84 -9.60
N LEU A 68 -2.57 -7.72 -9.59
CA LEU A 68 -1.46 -7.69 -8.65
C LEU A 68 -0.29 -6.92 -9.27
N VAL A 69 -0.03 -5.72 -8.77
CA VAL A 69 0.93 -4.77 -9.34
C VAL A 69 2.09 -4.47 -8.39
N VAL A 70 3.27 -4.25 -8.98
CA VAL A 70 4.43 -3.71 -8.29
C VAL A 70 4.23 -2.20 -8.14
N THR A 71 4.46 -1.69 -6.94
CA THR A 71 4.28 -0.27 -6.60
C THR A 71 5.61 0.36 -6.19
N PRO A 72 5.70 1.70 -6.05
CA PRO A 72 6.86 2.34 -5.43
C PRO A 72 7.23 1.72 -4.07
N GLY A 73 6.23 1.31 -3.29
CA GLY A 73 6.41 0.65 -2.00
C GLY A 73 6.97 -0.77 -2.09
N SER A 74 6.98 -1.42 -3.26
CA SER A 74 7.57 -2.76 -3.41
C SER A 74 9.08 -2.81 -3.14
N ALA A 75 9.77 -1.67 -3.17
CA ALA A 75 11.20 -1.56 -2.89
C ALA A 75 11.54 -1.74 -1.40
N VAL A 76 10.55 -1.70 -0.49
CA VAL A 76 10.78 -1.78 0.96
C VAL A 76 11.03 -3.22 1.46
N SER A 77 10.97 -4.19 0.55
CA SER A 77 11.26 -5.60 0.86
C SER A 77 12.63 -5.73 1.52
N GLY A 78 12.69 -6.33 2.71
CA GLY A 78 13.93 -6.48 3.49
C GLY A 78 14.43 -5.20 4.17
N MET A 79 13.74 -4.07 4.01
CA MET A 79 13.98 -2.83 4.77
C MET A 79 13.04 -2.70 5.97
N ALA A 80 11.92 -3.42 5.94
CA ALA A 80 10.95 -3.54 7.02
C ALA A 80 10.74 -5.03 7.32
N GLU A 81 10.89 -5.41 8.58
CA GLU A 81 10.68 -6.79 9.03
C GLU A 81 9.32 -6.92 9.72
N ALA A 82 8.64 -8.04 9.46
CA ALA A 82 7.39 -8.37 10.11
C ALA A 82 7.60 -8.57 11.62
N LYS A 83 6.69 -8.02 12.43
CA LYS A 83 6.68 -8.15 13.89
C LYS A 83 5.31 -8.62 14.35
N ALA A 84 5.27 -9.71 15.11
CA ALA A 84 4.00 -10.27 15.61
C ALA A 84 3.26 -9.29 16.54
N ASP A 85 4.00 -8.64 17.45
CA ASP A 85 3.47 -7.68 18.43
C ASP A 85 4.00 -6.27 18.14
N TYR A 86 3.70 -5.73 16.95
CA TYR A 86 4.13 -4.38 16.58
C TYR A 86 3.38 -3.31 17.38
N SER A 87 4.08 -2.20 17.65
CA SER A 87 3.54 -0.98 18.25
C SER A 87 3.48 0.17 17.23
N ALA A 88 2.81 1.28 17.61
CA ALA A 88 2.89 2.52 16.84
C ALA A 88 4.34 3.01 16.65
N GLY A 89 5.20 2.81 17.66
CA GLY A 89 6.62 3.17 17.59
C GLY A 89 7.43 2.32 16.61
N ASP A 90 7.07 1.03 16.46
CA ASP A 90 7.69 0.15 15.46
C ASP A 90 7.34 0.59 14.04
N LEU A 91 6.05 0.91 13.81
CA LEU A 91 5.58 1.43 12.53
C LEU A 91 6.22 2.78 12.21
N GLU A 92 6.27 3.70 13.19
CA GLU A 92 6.89 5.02 13.02
C GLU A 92 8.37 4.91 12.66
N SER A 93 9.11 4.05 13.36
CA SER A 93 10.53 3.82 13.10
C SER A 93 10.76 3.26 11.70
N ALA A 94 9.97 2.26 11.29
CA ALA A 94 10.09 1.64 9.97
C ALA A 94 9.75 2.63 8.85
N VAL A 95 8.62 3.34 8.98
CA VAL A 95 8.18 4.33 7.98
C VAL A 95 9.20 5.47 7.86
N SER A 96 9.67 6.00 9.00
CA SER A 96 10.67 7.07 9.00
C SER A 96 11.97 6.59 8.39
N SER A 97 12.48 5.41 8.77
CA SER A 97 13.71 4.83 8.20
C SER A 97 13.65 4.69 6.68
N VAL A 98 12.53 4.21 6.13
CA VAL A 98 12.35 4.07 4.68
C VAL A 98 12.25 5.43 3.98
N LEU A 99 11.51 6.38 4.55
CA LEU A 99 11.27 7.69 3.92
C LEU A 99 12.47 8.63 4.03
N SER A 100 13.08 8.76 5.21
CA SER A 100 14.20 9.68 5.45
C SER A 100 15.56 9.06 5.14
N GLY A 101 15.66 7.73 5.21
CA GLY A 101 16.89 6.98 4.95
C GLY A 101 17.16 6.85 3.46
N SER A 102 17.03 5.62 2.94
CA SER A 102 17.59 5.22 1.64
C SER A 102 17.11 6.02 0.42
N ILE A 103 16.02 6.79 0.54
CA ILE A 103 15.36 7.44 -0.59
C ILE A 103 15.19 8.96 -0.37
N ASN A 104 15.51 9.51 0.81
CA ASN A 104 15.42 10.95 1.15
C ASN A 104 14.13 11.62 0.64
N LEU A 105 12.99 10.95 0.83
CA LEU A 105 11.67 11.34 0.34
C LEU A 105 10.92 12.25 1.30
N ALA A 106 11.29 12.27 2.58
CA ALA A 106 10.66 13.10 3.60
C ALA A 106 11.60 13.29 4.80
N ASP A 107 11.31 14.25 5.66
CA ASP A 107 12.10 14.50 6.87
C ASP A 107 11.82 13.48 7.99
N GLY A 108 10.68 12.79 7.92
CA GLY A 108 10.27 11.76 8.86
C GLY A 108 8.76 11.54 8.86
N ALA A 109 8.29 10.65 9.72
CA ALA A 109 6.88 10.37 9.91
C ALA A 109 6.51 10.32 11.40
N ARG A 110 5.24 10.57 11.69
CA ARG A 110 4.61 10.22 12.97
C ARG A 110 3.49 9.23 12.74
N VAL A 111 3.38 8.23 13.60
CA VAL A 111 2.36 7.19 13.47
C VAL A 111 1.51 7.12 14.74
N THR A 112 0.20 7.03 14.53
CA THR A 112 -0.74 6.63 15.58
C THR A 112 -1.47 5.37 15.13
N LEU A 113 -1.68 4.47 16.08
CA LEU A 113 -2.36 3.20 15.87
C LEU A 113 -3.58 3.17 16.80
N ASP A 114 -4.76 3.01 16.23
CA ASP A 114 -6.03 2.91 16.95
C ASP A 114 -6.82 1.73 16.37
N ALA A 115 -6.83 0.61 17.11
CA ALA A 115 -7.35 -0.67 16.65
C ALA A 115 -6.78 -1.06 15.26
N ASP A 116 -7.60 -1.01 14.22
CA ASP A 116 -7.26 -1.37 12.84
C ASP A 116 -6.98 -0.16 11.94
N ILE A 117 -6.91 1.04 12.51
CA ILE A 117 -6.64 2.28 11.78
C ILE A 117 -5.24 2.77 12.13
N VAL A 118 -4.40 2.92 11.09
CA VAL A 118 -3.08 3.53 11.20
C VAL A 118 -3.14 4.91 10.57
N ARG A 119 -2.79 5.95 11.32
CA ARG A 119 -2.68 7.31 10.79
C ARG A 119 -1.22 7.72 10.76
N VAL A 120 -0.77 8.12 9.59
CA VAL A 120 0.61 8.50 9.34
C VAL A 120 0.66 9.96 8.90
N GLU A 121 1.46 10.76 9.62
CA GLU A 121 1.79 12.13 9.24
C GLU A 121 3.22 12.15 8.71
N VAL A 122 3.40 12.42 7.42
CA VAL A 122 4.70 12.57 6.76
C VAL A 122 5.08 14.04 6.69
N SER A 123 6.26 14.38 7.19
CA SER A 123 6.77 15.75 7.24
C SER A 123 7.60 16.09 6.01
N ASN A 124 7.27 17.20 5.33
CA ASN A 124 7.96 17.72 4.15
C ASN A 124 8.23 16.65 3.07
N PRO A 125 7.18 16.01 2.52
CA PRO A 125 7.37 15.06 1.43
C PRO A 125 7.98 15.77 0.20
N ARG A 126 9.04 15.19 -0.37
CA ARG A 126 9.88 15.77 -1.43
C ARG A 126 9.59 15.20 -2.81
N LEU A 127 8.48 14.45 -2.95
CA LEU A 127 8.09 13.85 -4.21
C LEU A 127 6.91 14.62 -4.82
N GLU A 128 7.09 15.06 -6.06
CA GLU A 128 6.08 15.82 -6.78
C GLU A 128 4.94 14.88 -7.24
N ASN A 129 3.71 15.25 -6.89
CA ASN A 129 2.52 14.48 -7.24
C ASN A 129 1.83 15.11 -8.45
N LYS A 130 2.05 14.54 -9.64
CA LYS A 130 1.15 14.81 -10.78
C LYS A 130 -0.14 14.05 -10.56
N LYS A 131 -1.29 14.72 -10.64
CA LYS A 131 -2.59 14.07 -10.48
C LYS A 131 -2.78 13.05 -11.60
N MET A 132 -2.81 11.77 -11.24
CA MET A 132 -3.07 10.66 -12.16
C MET A 132 -4.27 9.86 -11.66
N TRP A 133 -5.08 9.34 -12.58
CA TRP A 133 -6.30 8.58 -12.25
C TRP A 133 -6.00 7.39 -11.32
N VAL A 134 -4.90 6.68 -11.59
CA VAL A 134 -4.48 5.53 -10.79
C VAL A 134 -4.28 5.82 -9.31
N TYR A 135 -4.00 7.07 -8.91
CA TYR A 135 -3.84 7.45 -7.51
C TYR A 135 -5.16 7.46 -6.74
N GLU A 136 -6.31 7.48 -7.42
CA GLU A 136 -7.59 7.22 -6.76
C GLU A 136 -7.67 5.78 -6.24
N SER A 137 -6.96 4.83 -6.87
CA SER A 137 -6.89 3.43 -6.44
C SER A 137 -5.68 3.16 -5.53
N LEU A 138 -4.48 3.58 -5.96
CA LEU A 138 -3.19 3.26 -5.31
C LEU A 138 -2.75 4.29 -4.24
N GLY A 139 -3.36 5.47 -4.19
CA GLY A 139 -2.77 6.61 -3.47
C GLY A 139 -1.52 7.14 -4.16
N THR A 140 -1.00 8.26 -3.67
CA THR A 140 0.24 8.85 -4.23
C THR A 140 1.45 7.96 -3.92
N PRO A 141 2.62 8.17 -4.55
CA PRO A 141 3.77 7.32 -4.30
C PRO A 141 4.22 7.32 -2.83
N ILE A 142 4.08 8.44 -2.10
CA ILE A 142 4.37 8.48 -0.66
C ILE A 142 3.38 7.62 0.11
N ALA A 143 2.07 7.75 -0.14
CA ALA A 143 1.06 6.92 0.50
C ALA A 143 1.24 5.44 0.17
N SER A 144 1.59 5.12 -1.08
CA SER A 144 1.89 3.76 -1.51
C SER A 144 3.10 3.17 -0.80
N ILE A 145 4.16 3.93 -0.56
CA ILE A 145 5.33 3.47 0.19
C ILE A 145 4.95 3.22 1.64
N VAL A 146 4.27 4.16 2.27
CA VAL A 146 3.81 4.05 3.65
C VAL A 146 2.90 2.83 3.83
N ALA A 147 1.94 2.61 2.93
CA ALA A 147 1.05 1.44 2.97
C ALA A 147 1.82 0.13 2.83
N SER A 148 2.82 0.06 1.94
CA SER A 148 3.68 -1.13 1.82
C SER A 148 4.50 -1.39 3.08
N VAL A 149 5.09 -0.36 3.71
CA VAL A 149 5.84 -0.53 4.96
C VAL A 149 4.95 -1.03 6.08
N VAL A 150 3.76 -0.42 6.24
CA VAL A 150 2.80 -0.83 7.27
C VAL A 150 2.33 -2.27 7.03
N ALA A 151 2.10 -2.66 5.77
CA ALA A 151 1.75 -4.04 5.42
C ALA A 151 2.86 -5.02 5.79
N GLU A 152 4.13 -4.72 5.45
CA GLU A 152 5.28 -5.57 5.80
C GLU A 152 5.44 -5.73 7.32
N VAL A 153 5.47 -4.63 8.07
CA VAL A 153 5.70 -4.68 9.52
C VAL A 153 4.57 -5.41 10.24
N SER A 154 3.32 -5.12 9.87
CA SER A 154 2.16 -5.75 10.50
C SER A 154 1.90 -7.18 10.04
N GLY A 155 2.46 -7.58 8.89
CA GLY A 155 2.11 -8.84 8.23
C GLY A 155 0.65 -8.92 7.78
N LYS A 156 -0.07 -7.79 7.75
CA LYS A 156 -1.50 -7.72 7.41
C LYS A 156 -1.73 -7.00 6.07
N PRO A 157 -2.79 -7.34 5.33
CA PRO A 157 -3.27 -6.54 4.21
C PRO A 157 -3.70 -5.13 4.65
N ILE A 158 -3.34 -4.10 3.89
CA ILE A 158 -3.58 -2.69 4.21
C ILE A 158 -4.27 -1.98 3.05
N GLN A 159 -5.28 -1.16 3.32
CA GLN A 159 -5.92 -0.30 2.33
C GLN A 159 -5.72 1.17 2.71
N ILE A 160 -5.45 2.03 1.73
CA ILE A 160 -5.43 3.48 1.93
C ILE A 160 -6.88 3.99 1.92
N SER A 161 -7.40 4.42 3.06
CA SER A 161 -8.76 4.96 3.17
C SER A 161 -8.82 6.42 2.77
N ASN A 162 -7.80 7.20 3.14
CA ASN A 162 -7.76 8.63 2.89
C ASN A 162 -6.33 9.15 2.77
N GLU A 163 -6.15 10.17 1.95
CA GLU A 163 -4.89 10.88 1.79
C GLU A 163 -5.16 12.38 1.59
N ARG A 164 -4.45 13.23 2.33
CA ARG A 164 -4.55 14.68 2.17
C ARG A 164 -3.21 15.35 2.41
N VAL A 165 -2.94 16.42 1.66
CA VAL A 165 -1.78 17.28 1.85
C VAL A 165 -2.23 18.61 2.43
N SER A 166 -1.59 19.06 3.51
CA SER A 166 -1.88 20.35 4.15
C SER A 166 -0.63 20.90 4.83
N ARG A 167 -0.33 22.18 4.60
CA ARG A 167 0.76 22.93 5.26
C ARG A 167 2.12 22.20 5.24
N GLY A 168 2.51 21.65 4.08
CA GLY A 168 3.79 20.94 3.93
C GLY A 168 3.83 19.54 4.55
N LYS A 169 2.68 19.00 4.98
CA LYS A 169 2.55 17.66 5.54
C LYS A 169 1.61 16.81 4.69
N CYS A 170 1.90 15.53 4.59
CA CYS A 170 0.97 14.54 4.02
C CYS A 170 0.39 13.69 5.15
N PHE A 171 -0.94 13.61 5.19
CA PHE A 171 -1.68 12.80 6.15
C PHE A 171 -2.28 11.62 5.41
N ILE A 172 -1.94 10.41 5.85
CA ILE A 172 -2.36 9.16 5.24
C ILE A 172 -3.10 8.36 6.30
N GLU A 173 -4.32 7.96 6.00
CA GLU A 173 -5.08 7.03 6.82
C GLU A 173 -5.13 5.67 6.13
N LEU A 174 -4.76 4.65 6.90
CA LEU A 174 -4.70 3.27 6.46
C LEU A 174 -5.66 2.44 7.31
N LYS A 175 -6.33 1.50 6.67
CA LYS A 175 -7.19 0.51 7.31
C LYS A 175 -6.62 -0.88 7.12
N MET A 176 -6.49 -1.63 8.21
CA MET A 176 -6.16 -3.05 8.13
C MET A 176 -7.35 -3.83 7.60
N VAL A 177 -7.08 -4.75 6.68
CA VAL A 177 -8.10 -5.59 6.07
C VAL A 177 -7.93 -7.01 6.61
N GLU A 178 -9.00 -7.54 7.18
CA GLU A 178 -9.00 -8.90 7.72
C GLU A 178 -8.96 -9.93 6.60
N LEU A 179 -8.24 -11.03 6.85
CA LEU A 179 -8.31 -12.22 6.02
C LEU A 179 -9.60 -12.96 6.36
N SER A 180 -10.39 -13.28 5.34
CA SER A 180 -11.54 -14.16 5.54
C SER A 180 -11.03 -15.60 5.75
N PRO A 181 -11.56 -16.34 6.74
CA PRO A 181 -11.15 -17.72 7.02
C PRO A 181 -11.43 -18.67 5.86
#